data_AF-X1J2R6-F1
#
_entry.id   AF-X1J2R6-F1
#
_cell.length_a   1.000
_cell.length_b   1.000
_cell.length_c   1.000
_cell.angle_alpha   90.00
_cell.angle_beta   90.00
_cell.angle_gamma   90.00
#
_symmetry.space_group_name_H-M   'P 1'
#
loop_
_entity.id
_entity.type
_entity.pdbx_description
1 polymer ?
#
loop_
_entity_poly.entity_id
_entity_poly.type
_entity_poly.pdbx_seq_one_letter_code
_entity_poly.pdbx_strand_id
1 'polypeptide(L)'
;EVKFVNEHLVFSAVHRAVHQALVEQIPVPEVEAATESIFPSELRGAMLTSTADIGYSLPTSPQTPAISLPVLRVLGQLDNSYIIAEGPDGLYLIDQHAAHERVLFERIEHQRSRREIEIQGLLEPMTLEVSLRQEEVLRSHYQDLAEFGFSIEPFGDRTFLIRAVPALVHDKDWAGMLRELLDSLSEGDKGDWAESVAESMACHSAVRAGQALTDEEMRELVRQLEQAATPHTCPHGRPTMIHLSSGQLKREFGRT
;
A
#
# COMPACT_ATOMS: atom_id res chain seq x y z
N GLU A 1 19.64 11.12 26.43
CA GLU A 1 19.03 11.08 25.09
C GLU A 1 20.08 10.54 24.13
N VAL A 2 19.86 9.36 23.55
CA VAL A 2 20.80 8.75 22.60
C VAL A 2 20.34 9.16 21.21
N LYS A 3 21.09 10.05 20.54
CA LYS A 3 20.81 10.44 19.15
C LYS A 3 21.57 9.52 18.21
N PHE A 4 20.87 8.89 17.28
CA PHE A 4 21.49 8.03 16.28
C PHE A 4 21.99 8.88 15.11
N VAL A 5 23.15 8.53 14.57
CA VAL A 5 23.75 9.23 13.41
C VAL A 5 22.86 9.09 12.16
N ASN A 6 22.08 8.01 12.08
CA ASN A 6 21.08 7.81 11.03
C ASN A 6 19.85 7.10 11.62
N GLU A 7 18.88 7.90 12.06
CA GLU A 7 17.66 7.42 12.71
C GLU A 7 16.81 6.53 11.78
N HIS A 8 16.80 6.82 10.47
CA HIS A 8 16.08 6.01 9.48
C HIS A 8 16.68 4.61 9.30
N LEU A 9 18.01 4.47 9.33
CA LEU A 9 18.66 3.15 9.27
C LEU A 9 18.40 2.33 10.53
N VAL A 10 18.40 2.97 11.70
CA VAL A 10 18.10 2.30 12.96
C VAL A 10 16.64 1.87 12.99
N PHE A 11 15.72 2.75 12.61
CA PHE A 11 14.29 2.43 12.52
C PHE A 11 14.01 1.27 11.55
N SER A 12 14.56 1.33 10.33
CA SER A 12 14.35 0.30 9.32
C SER A 12 14.96 -1.06 9.70
N ALA A 13 16.11 -1.07 10.38
CA ALA A 13 16.72 -2.29 10.89
C ALA A 13 15.89 -2.92 12.03
N VAL A 14 15.43 -2.10 12.98
CA VAL A 14 14.58 -2.56 14.09
C VAL A 14 13.22 -3.03 13.57
N HIS A 15 12.59 -2.28 12.67
CA HIS A 15 11.31 -2.64 12.06
C HIS A 15 11.40 -3.98 11.31
N ARG A 16 12.46 -4.20 10.53
CA ARG A 16 12.67 -5.45 9.81
C ARG A 16 12.87 -6.63 10.76
N ALA A 17 13.66 -6.45 11.82
CA ALA A 17 13.89 -7.48 12.82
C ALA A 17 12.61 -7.83 13.60
N VAL A 18 11.80 -6.82 13.96
CA VAL A 18 10.51 -7.01 14.64
C VAL A 18 9.51 -7.70 13.72
N HIS A 19 9.39 -7.26 12.46
CA HIS A 19 8.50 -7.87 11.49
C HIS A 19 8.87 -9.33 11.22
N GLN A 20 10.16 -9.64 11.06
CA GLN A 20 10.62 -11.01 10.88
C GLN A 20 10.31 -11.87 12.10
N ALA A 21 10.57 -11.38 13.31
CA ALA A 21 10.30 -12.12 14.54
C ALA A 21 8.79 -12.34 14.79
N LEU A 22 7.94 -11.38 14.41
CA LEU A 22 6.48 -11.51 14.52
C LEU A 22 5.92 -12.47 13.47
N VAL A 23 6.39 -12.38 12.22
CA VAL A 23 5.95 -13.30 11.14
C VAL A 23 6.41 -14.73 11.38
N GLU A 24 7.59 -14.93 11.98
CA GLU A 24 8.06 -16.26 12.41
C GLU A 24 7.30 -16.82 13.63
N GLN A 25 6.59 -15.98 14.40
CA GLN A 25 5.87 -16.37 15.62
C GLN A 25 4.35 -16.39 15.50
N ILE A 26 3.76 -15.97 14.38
CA ILE A 26 2.32 -16.09 14.14
C ILE A 26 2.05 -17.52 13.64
N PRO A 27 1.41 -18.39 14.44
CA PRO A 27 1.01 -19.69 13.95
C PRO A 27 -0.13 -19.48 12.95
N VAL A 28 -0.05 -20.18 11.82
CA VAL A 28 -1.19 -20.38 10.93
C VAL A 28 -2.34 -20.94 11.79
N PRO A 29 -3.57 -20.40 11.74
CA PRO A 29 -4.68 -21.00 12.47
C PRO A 29 -4.90 -22.41 11.92
N GLU A 30 -4.54 -23.43 12.70
CA GLU A 30 -4.84 -24.82 12.39
C GLU A 30 -6.35 -25.02 12.45
N VAL A 31 -6.94 -25.41 11.33
CA VAL A 31 -8.30 -25.93 11.30
C VAL A 31 -8.24 -27.34 11.90
N GLU A 32 -8.75 -27.51 13.13
CA GLU A 32 -8.84 -28.82 13.78
C GLU A 32 -9.74 -29.76 12.98
N ALA A 33 -9.14 -30.60 12.14
CA ALA A 33 -9.76 -31.82 11.66
C ALA A 33 -9.65 -32.87 12.76
N ALA A 34 -10.74 -33.08 13.49
CA ALA A 34 -10.85 -34.16 14.46
C ALA A 34 -10.74 -35.51 13.74
N THR A 35 -9.60 -36.19 13.93
CA THR A 35 -9.48 -37.64 13.71
C THR A 35 -8.60 -38.24 14.79
N GLU A 36 -9.23 -38.99 15.68
CA GLU A 36 -8.58 -39.92 16.60
C GLU A 36 -7.80 -40.99 15.81
N SER A 37 -6.52 -41.20 16.11
CA SER A 37 -5.95 -42.52 16.46
C SER A 37 -4.44 -42.48 16.71
N ILE A 38 -4.06 -42.66 17.98
CA ILE A 38 -3.21 -43.74 18.53
C ILE A 38 -1.99 -44.17 17.67
N PHE A 39 -0.76 -43.76 18.04
CA PHE A 39 0.40 -44.61 18.42
C PHE A 39 1.73 -43.79 18.55
N PRO A 40 2.63 -44.11 19.51
CA PRO A 40 3.88 -43.35 19.78
C PRO A 40 5.18 -44.11 19.43
N SER A 41 6.29 -43.40 19.14
CA SER A 41 7.68 -43.69 19.56
C SER A 41 8.66 -42.72 18.87
N GLU A 42 9.41 -41.85 19.54
CA GLU A 42 10.74 -42.04 20.19
C GLU A 42 11.91 -41.37 19.42
N LEU A 43 12.53 -40.40 20.11
CA LEU A 43 13.97 -40.17 20.32
C LEU A 43 15.02 -40.30 19.19
N ARG A 44 15.76 -39.20 18.99
CA ARG A 44 17.25 -39.07 18.99
C ARG A 44 17.58 -37.64 18.49
N GLY A 45 18.52 -36.87 19.01
CA GLY A 45 19.72 -37.11 19.82
C GLY A 45 20.76 -36.09 19.34
N ALA A 46 21.35 -35.34 20.28
CA ALA A 46 22.22 -34.19 20.07
C ALA A 46 23.56 -34.49 19.35
N MET A 47 24.19 -33.49 18.71
CA MET A 47 25.37 -32.80 19.26
C MET A 47 26.10 -31.88 18.26
N LEU A 48 26.73 -30.89 18.88
CA LEU A 48 27.58 -29.80 18.36
C LEU A 48 28.93 -30.32 17.84
N THR A 49 29.55 -29.60 16.90
CA THR A 49 30.75 -28.75 17.11
C THR A 49 31.54 -28.50 15.82
N SER A 50 32.07 -27.28 15.75
CA SER A 50 33.46 -26.95 15.40
C SER A 50 33.64 -25.99 14.23
N THR A 51 34.42 -24.96 14.56
CA THR A 51 34.76 -23.71 13.90
C THR A 51 35.96 -23.86 12.97
N ALA A 52 35.95 -23.17 11.83
CA ALA A 52 37.19 -22.73 11.17
C ALA A 52 36.94 -21.48 10.31
N ASP A 53 37.74 -20.45 10.57
CA ASP A 53 37.83 -19.17 9.89
C ASP A 53 38.04 -19.30 8.37
N ILE A 54 37.24 -18.56 7.59
CA ILE A 54 37.53 -18.26 6.19
C ILE A 54 37.26 -16.76 5.98
N GLY A 55 38.29 -16.04 5.52
CA GLY A 55 38.30 -14.59 5.39
C GLY A 55 37.20 -14.05 4.48
N TYR A 56 36.42 -13.11 5.00
CA TYR A 56 35.43 -12.37 4.22
C TYR A 56 36.09 -11.24 3.44
N SER A 57 36.26 -11.45 2.13
CA SER A 57 36.21 -10.32 1.20
C SER A 57 34.76 -9.84 1.16
N LEU A 58 34.53 -8.55 1.38
CA LEU A 58 33.20 -7.95 1.26
C LEU A 58 32.68 -8.15 -0.17
N PRO A 59 31.61 -8.93 -0.40
CA PRO A 59 31.00 -8.96 -1.71
C PRO A 59 30.36 -7.60 -1.96
N THR A 60 30.71 -7.00 -3.10
CA THR A 60 29.98 -5.90 -3.72
C THR A 60 28.49 -6.25 -3.73
N SER A 61 27.67 -5.43 -3.09
CA SER A 61 26.23 -5.63 -3.03
C SER A 61 25.68 -5.86 -4.45
N PRO A 62 25.03 -7.00 -4.74
CA PRO A 62 24.28 -7.13 -5.98
C PRO A 62 23.19 -6.07 -5.95
N GLN A 63 23.09 -5.27 -7.02
CA GLN A 63 21.94 -4.40 -7.21
C GLN A 63 20.70 -5.28 -7.19
N THR A 64 19.80 -5.04 -6.23
CA THR A 64 18.55 -5.78 -6.11
C THR A 64 17.78 -5.62 -7.43
N PRO A 65 17.50 -6.70 -8.17
CA PRO A 65 16.60 -6.60 -9.33
C PRO A 65 15.24 -6.14 -8.81
N ALA A 66 14.60 -5.22 -9.54
CA ALA A 66 13.21 -4.87 -9.29
C ALA A 66 12.40 -6.18 -9.29
N ILE A 67 11.80 -6.52 -8.15
CA ILE A 67 10.96 -7.71 -8.01
C ILE A 67 9.61 -7.35 -8.64
N SER A 68 9.55 -7.43 -9.97
CA SER A 68 8.29 -7.33 -10.71
C SER A 68 7.47 -8.57 -10.44
N LEU A 69 6.15 -8.41 -10.27
CA LEU A 69 5.26 -9.55 -10.19
C LEU A 69 5.33 -10.39 -11.48
N PRO A 70 5.20 -11.72 -11.40
CA PRO A 70 5.00 -12.52 -12.59
C PRO A 70 3.64 -12.18 -13.22
N VAL A 71 3.48 -12.49 -14.51
CA VAL A 71 2.17 -12.35 -15.17
C VAL A 71 1.16 -13.28 -14.50
N LEU A 72 0.06 -12.71 -14.02
CA LEU A 72 -0.99 -13.39 -13.30
C LEU A 72 -2.22 -13.59 -14.17
N ARG A 73 -2.81 -14.80 -14.10
CA ARG A 73 -4.09 -15.12 -14.70
C ARG A 73 -5.20 -14.95 -13.68
N VAL A 74 -6.06 -13.96 -13.89
CA VAL A 74 -7.26 -13.76 -13.05
C VAL A 74 -8.21 -14.97 -13.18
N LEU A 75 -8.59 -15.54 -12.03
CA LEU A 75 -9.53 -16.65 -11.92
C LEU A 75 -10.94 -16.19 -11.52
N GLY A 76 -11.04 -15.14 -10.72
CA GLY A 76 -12.32 -14.55 -10.30
C GLY A 76 -12.20 -13.65 -9.08
N GLN A 77 -13.36 -13.25 -8.55
CA GLN A 77 -13.48 -12.41 -7.35
C GLN A 77 -14.04 -13.24 -6.18
N LEU A 78 -13.55 -12.97 -4.97
CA LEU A 78 -14.04 -13.51 -3.71
C LEU A 78 -14.59 -12.39 -2.84
N ASP A 79 -15.83 -12.56 -2.38
CA ASP A 79 -16.54 -11.66 -1.46
C ASP A 79 -16.51 -10.17 -1.87
N ASN A 80 -16.50 -9.91 -3.18
CA ASN A 80 -16.37 -8.59 -3.78
C ASN A 80 -15.22 -7.73 -3.21
N SER A 81 -14.17 -8.39 -2.69
CA SER A 81 -13.09 -7.74 -1.94
C SER A 81 -11.71 -8.26 -2.33
N TYR A 82 -11.63 -9.50 -2.80
CA TYR A 82 -10.37 -10.11 -3.20
C TYR A 82 -10.43 -10.57 -4.66
N ILE A 83 -9.35 -10.35 -5.39
CA ILE A 83 -9.12 -10.95 -6.71
C ILE A 83 -8.27 -12.21 -6.50
N ILE A 84 -8.73 -13.32 -7.05
CA ILE A 84 -7.99 -14.58 -7.07
C ILE A 84 -7.29 -14.69 -8.42
N ALA A 85 -5.98 -14.92 -8.40
CA ALA A 85 -5.19 -15.13 -9.61
C ALA A 85 -4.22 -16.31 -9.48
N GLU A 86 -3.89 -16.91 -10.61
CA GLU A 86 -2.89 -17.96 -10.75
C GLU A 86 -1.62 -17.38 -11.38
N GLY A 87 -0.46 -17.68 -10.80
CA GLY A 87 0.85 -17.37 -11.37
C GLY A 87 1.73 -18.61 -11.46
N PRO A 88 2.96 -18.49 -12.00
CA PRO A 88 3.87 -19.63 -12.19
C PRO A 88 4.19 -20.38 -10.89
N ASP A 89 4.20 -19.68 -9.77
CA ASP A 89 4.61 -20.23 -8.47
C ASP A 89 3.44 -20.65 -7.56
N GLY A 90 2.19 -20.43 -7.96
CA GLY A 90 1.01 -20.81 -7.17
C GLY A 90 -0.16 -19.83 -7.28
N LEU A 91 -0.93 -19.73 -6.19
CA LEU A 91 -2.13 -18.90 -6.09
C LEU A 91 -1.80 -17.54 -5.46
N TYR A 92 -2.40 -16.48 -5.97
CA TYR A 92 -2.29 -15.12 -5.48
C TYR A 92 -3.68 -14.64 -5.06
N LEU A 93 -3.81 -14.19 -3.81
CA LEU A 93 -5.00 -13.54 -3.28
C LEU A 93 -4.68 -12.05 -3.12
N ILE A 94 -5.35 -11.21 -3.90
CA ILE A 94 -5.06 -9.78 -4.01
C ILE A 94 -6.20 -9.01 -3.35
N ASP A 95 -5.90 -8.16 -2.37
CA ASP A 95 -6.86 -7.20 -1.81
C ASP A 95 -7.10 -6.10 -2.86
N GLN A 96 -8.32 -6.07 -3.42
CA GLN A 96 -8.63 -5.18 -4.54
C GLN A 96 -8.51 -3.70 -4.17
N HIS A 97 -8.83 -3.36 -2.91
CA HIS A 97 -8.81 -1.99 -2.44
C HIS A 97 -7.35 -1.55 -2.26
N ALA A 98 -6.56 -2.31 -1.51
CA ALA A 98 -5.14 -2.03 -1.29
C ALA A 98 -4.34 -2.01 -2.60
N ALA A 99 -4.65 -2.92 -3.52
CA ALA A 99 -4.05 -2.94 -4.86
C ALA A 99 -4.37 -1.67 -5.65
N HIS A 100 -5.64 -1.24 -5.65
CA HIS A 100 -6.04 -0.06 -6.39
C HIS A 100 -5.48 1.23 -5.78
N GLU A 101 -5.39 1.32 -4.45
CA GLU A 101 -4.69 2.42 -3.77
C GLU A 101 -3.23 2.54 -4.24
N ARG A 102 -2.48 1.42 -4.27
CA ARG A 102 -1.08 1.41 -4.74
C ARG A 102 -0.98 1.91 -6.19
N VAL A 103 -1.82 1.37 -7.06
CA VAL A 103 -1.82 1.73 -8.49
C VAL A 103 -2.15 3.22 -8.70
N LEU A 104 -3.13 3.75 -7.98
CA LEU A 104 -3.51 5.17 -8.07
C LEU A 104 -2.44 6.08 -7.49
N PHE A 105 -1.87 5.72 -6.34
CA PHE A 105 -0.78 6.49 -5.73
C PHE A 105 0.42 6.64 -6.67
N GLU A 106 0.90 5.54 -7.25
CA GLU A 106 2.03 5.60 -8.19
C GLU A 106 1.69 6.37 -9.48
N ARG A 107 0.43 6.28 -9.93
CA ARG A 107 -0.05 7.10 -11.06
C ARG A 107 -0.02 8.59 -10.73
N ILE A 108 -0.51 8.98 -9.55
CA ILE A 108 -0.51 10.37 -9.08
C ILE A 108 0.93 10.89 -9.00
N GLU A 109 1.83 10.14 -8.36
CA GLU A 109 3.24 10.53 -8.24
C GLU A 109 3.92 10.67 -9.60
N HIS A 110 3.66 9.73 -10.52
CA HIS A 110 4.17 9.81 -11.89
C HIS A 110 3.65 11.05 -12.63
N GLN A 111 2.33 11.29 -12.60
CA GLN A 111 1.72 12.47 -13.24
C GLN A 111 2.23 13.77 -12.62
N ARG A 112 2.36 13.84 -11.28
CA ARG A 112 2.88 14.99 -10.55
C ARG A 112 4.32 15.31 -10.97
N SER A 113 5.19 14.30 -10.98
CA SER A 113 6.60 14.46 -11.36
C SER A 113 6.79 15.00 -12.78
N ARG A 114 5.82 14.74 -13.67
CA ARG A 114 5.81 15.19 -15.07
C ARG A 114 4.97 16.45 -15.31
N ARG A 115 4.28 16.96 -14.29
CA ARG A 115 3.30 18.06 -14.39
C ARG A 115 2.18 17.77 -15.40
N GLU A 116 1.72 16.52 -15.41
CA GLU A 116 0.70 15.97 -16.30
C GLU A 116 -0.56 15.54 -15.53
N ILE A 117 -0.79 16.10 -14.33
CA ILE A 117 -2.02 15.86 -13.58
C ILE A 117 -3.21 16.38 -14.38
N GLU A 118 -4.20 15.52 -14.58
CA GLU A 118 -5.44 15.88 -15.26
C GLU A 118 -6.34 16.70 -14.31
N ILE A 119 -6.82 17.84 -14.80
CA ILE A 119 -7.58 18.82 -14.02
C ILE A 119 -9.00 18.92 -14.58
N GLN A 120 -9.98 18.83 -13.69
CA GLN A 120 -11.38 19.07 -13.99
C GLN A 120 -11.82 20.42 -13.42
N GLY A 121 -12.17 21.35 -14.31
CA GLY A 121 -12.82 22.60 -13.92
C GLY A 121 -14.25 22.37 -13.46
N LEU A 122 -14.65 23.02 -12.36
CA LEU A 122 -16.03 22.99 -11.88
C LEU A 122 -16.89 23.95 -12.70
N LEU A 123 -18.12 23.55 -13.03
CA LEU A 123 -19.08 24.40 -13.75
C LEU A 123 -19.39 25.67 -12.96
N GLU A 124 -19.55 25.52 -11.65
CA GLU A 124 -19.71 26.60 -10.69
C GLU A 124 -18.63 26.47 -9.62
N PRO A 125 -17.92 27.56 -9.25
CA PRO A 125 -16.98 27.53 -8.14
C PRO A 125 -17.67 27.12 -6.85
N MET A 126 -17.07 26.19 -6.10
CA MET A 126 -17.59 25.73 -4.83
C MET A 126 -16.87 26.41 -3.67
N THR A 127 -17.63 26.82 -2.63
CA THR A 127 -17.05 27.34 -1.39
C THR A 127 -16.65 26.21 -0.44
N LEU A 128 -15.43 26.27 0.08
CA LEU A 128 -14.92 25.43 1.15
C LEU A 128 -14.73 26.29 2.40
N GLU A 129 -15.57 26.07 3.41
CA GLU A 129 -15.37 26.63 4.74
C GLU A 129 -14.46 25.71 5.56
N VAL A 130 -13.50 26.32 6.26
CA VAL A 130 -12.47 25.60 7.02
C VAL A 130 -12.39 26.08 8.48
N SER A 131 -11.88 25.21 9.36
CA SER A 131 -11.55 25.57 10.74
C SER A 131 -10.32 26.48 10.80
N LEU A 132 -10.07 27.11 11.95
CA LEU A 132 -8.86 27.95 12.13
C LEU A 132 -7.56 27.16 11.92
N ARG A 133 -7.52 25.88 12.33
CA ARG A 133 -6.35 25.02 12.14
C ARG A 133 -6.17 24.63 10.68
N GLN A 134 -7.26 24.25 10.02
CA GLN A 134 -7.27 23.92 8.59
C GLN A 134 -6.87 25.12 7.74
N GLU A 135 -7.27 26.34 8.12
CA GLU A 135 -6.89 27.57 7.43
C GLU A 135 -5.36 27.78 7.45
N GLU A 136 -4.72 27.58 8.60
CA GLU A 136 -3.26 27.73 8.75
C GLU A 136 -2.50 26.76 7.84
N VAL A 137 -2.92 25.50 7.79
CA VAL A 137 -2.37 24.48 6.89
C VAL A 137 -2.62 24.85 5.43
N LEU A 138 -3.88 25.17 5.08
CA LEU A 138 -4.26 25.48 3.71
C LEU A 138 -3.54 26.71 3.18
N ARG A 139 -3.38 27.77 3.96
CA ARG A 139 -2.61 28.96 3.56
C ARG A 139 -1.13 28.68 3.33
N SER A 140 -0.58 27.69 4.04
CA SER A 140 0.81 27.29 3.87
C SER A 140 1.04 26.44 2.61
N HIS A 141 0.01 25.71 2.15
CA HIS A 141 0.14 24.68 1.12
C HIS A 141 -0.80 24.81 -0.09
N TYR A 142 -1.63 25.85 -0.21
CA TYR A 142 -2.57 25.96 -1.34
C TYR A 142 -1.86 26.05 -2.70
N GLN A 143 -0.61 26.53 -2.76
CA GLN A 143 0.20 26.50 -3.98
C GLN A 143 0.67 25.08 -4.30
N ASP A 144 1.04 24.30 -3.28
CA ASP A 144 1.45 22.90 -3.44
C ASP A 144 0.26 22.04 -3.90
N LEU A 145 -0.95 22.31 -3.39
CA LEU A 145 -2.18 21.66 -3.86
C LEU A 145 -2.47 21.92 -5.36
N ALA A 146 -1.93 22.99 -5.93
CA ALA A 146 -2.03 23.24 -7.36
C ALA A 146 -1.20 22.24 -8.19
N GLU A 147 -0.12 21.68 -7.63
CA GLU A 147 0.63 20.60 -8.28
C GLU A 147 -0.18 19.32 -8.40
N PHE A 148 -1.17 19.14 -7.52
CA PHE A 148 -2.14 18.06 -7.54
C PHE A 148 -3.41 18.42 -8.33
N GLY A 149 -3.47 19.59 -8.97
CA GLY A 149 -4.58 19.98 -9.83
C GLY A 149 -5.74 20.69 -9.13
N PHE A 150 -5.59 21.09 -7.87
CA PHE A 150 -6.57 21.95 -7.20
C PHE A 150 -6.37 23.42 -7.57
N SER A 151 -7.46 24.13 -7.86
CA SER A 151 -7.46 25.59 -8.00
C SER A 151 -8.24 26.21 -6.85
N ILE A 152 -7.51 26.78 -5.89
CA ILE A 152 -8.02 27.28 -4.62
C ILE A 152 -7.71 28.77 -4.50
N GLU A 153 -8.73 29.58 -4.23
CA GLU A 153 -8.63 31.03 -4.05
C GLU A 153 -9.20 31.45 -2.68
N PRO A 154 -8.53 32.32 -1.91
CA PRO A 154 -9.11 32.88 -0.70
C PRO A 154 -10.39 33.69 -1.00
N PHE A 155 -11.43 33.51 -0.19
CA PHE A 155 -12.71 34.20 -0.32
C PHE A 155 -13.27 34.62 1.05
N GLY A 156 -12.58 35.55 1.69
CA GLY A 156 -12.87 36.00 3.05
C GLY A 156 -11.90 35.39 4.06
N ASP A 157 -12.31 35.33 5.33
CA ASP A 157 -11.41 34.92 6.41
C ASP A 157 -11.13 33.40 6.37
N ARG A 158 -12.16 32.56 6.49
CA ARG A 158 -12.05 31.09 6.58
C ARG A 158 -12.79 30.35 5.48
N THR A 159 -12.96 31.01 4.36
CA THR A 159 -13.69 30.48 3.21
C THR A 159 -12.80 30.59 1.98
N PHE A 160 -12.75 29.52 1.20
CA PHE A 160 -11.97 29.41 -0.02
C PHE A 160 -12.89 29.02 -1.18
N LEU A 161 -12.63 29.56 -2.36
CA LEU A 161 -13.29 29.16 -3.60
C LEU A 161 -12.45 28.10 -4.31
N ILE A 162 -13.09 26.99 -4.66
CA ILE A 162 -12.52 25.91 -5.44
C ILE A 162 -13.08 26.04 -6.85
N ARG A 163 -12.19 26.24 -7.83
CA ARG A 163 -12.57 26.37 -9.26
C ARG A 163 -12.28 25.11 -10.06
N ALA A 164 -11.32 24.32 -9.62
CA ALA A 164 -10.91 23.09 -10.28
C ALA A 164 -10.36 22.10 -9.25
N VAL A 165 -10.47 20.82 -9.60
CA VAL A 165 -10.01 19.68 -8.79
C VAL A 165 -9.31 18.69 -9.71
N PRO A 166 -8.43 17.81 -9.18
CA PRO A 166 -7.92 16.69 -9.97
C PRO A 166 -9.06 15.85 -10.55
N ALA A 167 -8.97 15.49 -11.83
CA ALA A 167 -10.02 14.74 -12.53
C ALA A 167 -10.32 13.39 -11.85
N LEU A 168 -9.30 12.80 -11.23
CA LEU A 168 -9.38 11.54 -10.48
C LEU A 168 -10.43 11.57 -9.36
N VAL A 169 -10.61 12.72 -8.69
CA VAL A 169 -11.48 12.86 -7.50
C VAL A 169 -12.75 13.66 -7.81
N HIS A 170 -12.95 14.11 -9.06
CA HIS A 170 -14.01 15.07 -9.37
C HIS A 170 -15.42 14.54 -9.11
N ASP A 171 -15.66 13.26 -9.42
CA ASP A 171 -16.93 12.54 -9.18
C ASP A 171 -17.03 11.96 -7.76
N LYS A 172 -16.06 12.27 -6.89
CA LYS A 172 -15.97 11.80 -5.51
C LYS A 172 -16.23 12.96 -4.55
N ASP A 173 -16.30 12.66 -3.26
CA ASP A 173 -16.37 13.67 -2.21
C ASP A 173 -14.98 14.30 -1.98
N TRP A 174 -14.52 15.09 -2.95
CA TRP A 174 -13.23 15.78 -2.88
C TRP A 174 -13.21 16.84 -1.76
N ALA A 175 -14.37 17.38 -1.38
CA ALA A 175 -14.47 18.38 -0.32
C ALA A 175 -14.33 17.75 1.06
N GLY A 176 -14.93 16.57 1.29
CA GLY A 176 -14.70 15.75 2.48
C GLY A 176 -13.22 15.35 2.58
N MET A 177 -12.68 14.78 1.49
CA MET A 177 -11.26 14.39 1.40
C MET A 177 -10.30 15.53 1.73
N LEU A 178 -10.52 16.72 1.16
CA LEU A 178 -9.65 17.87 1.43
C LEU A 178 -9.73 18.34 2.89
N ARG A 179 -10.91 18.27 3.53
CA ARG A 179 -11.02 18.58 4.97
C ARG A 179 -10.29 17.56 5.83
N GLU A 180 -10.46 16.27 5.54
CA GLU A 180 -9.77 15.20 6.25
C GLU A 180 -8.25 15.31 6.11
N LEU A 181 -7.76 15.63 4.92
CA LEU A 181 -6.35 15.91 4.65
C LEU A 181 -5.82 17.11 5.46
N LEU A 182 -6.57 18.20 5.50
CA LEU A 182 -6.18 19.39 6.27
C LEU A 182 -6.20 19.12 7.78
N ASP A 183 -7.14 18.32 8.25
CA ASP A 183 -7.20 17.91 9.66
C ASP A 183 -6.00 17.05 10.04
N SER A 184 -5.68 16.00 9.26
CA SER A 184 -4.54 15.12 9.56
C SER A 184 -3.22 15.88 9.59
N LEU A 185 -3.02 16.83 8.67
CA LEU A 185 -1.80 17.63 8.59
C LEU A 185 -1.72 18.69 9.71
N SER A 186 -2.88 19.14 10.22
CA SER A 186 -2.93 20.05 11.36
C SER A 186 -2.56 19.40 12.70
N GLU A 187 -2.68 18.07 12.79
CA GLU A 187 -2.34 17.30 14.00
C GLU A 187 -0.83 17.09 14.18
N GLY A 188 -0.02 17.65 13.27
CA GLY A 188 1.44 17.67 13.37
C GLY A 188 2.10 16.44 12.78
N ASP A 189 1.44 15.77 11.84
CA ASP A 189 2.08 14.74 11.04
C ASP A 189 3.24 15.37 10.26
N LYS A 190 4.46 14.90 10.53
CA LYS A 190 5.71 15.42 9.95
C LYS A 190 6.13 14.63 8.70
N GLY A 191 5.20 13.88 8.13
CA GLY A 191 5.39 13.19 6.85
C GLY A 191 5.69 14.15 5.70
N ASP A 192 6.07 13.59 4.56
CA ASP A 192 6.13 14.36 3.33
C ASP A 192 4.70 14.79 2.96
N TRP A 193 4.42 16.10 3.07
CA TRP A 193 3.12 16.69 2.75
C TRP A 193 2.58 16.19 1.40
N ALA A 194 3.45 16.09 0.40
CA ALA A 194 3.04 15.74 -0.94
C ALA A 194 2.68 14.24 -1.04
N GLU A 195 3.38 13.39 -0.29
CA GLU A 195 3.02 11.98 -0.13
C GLU A 195 1.63 11.87 0.53
N SER A 196 1.37 12.59 1.62
CA SER A 196 0.05 12.57 2.29
C SER A 196 -1.10 13.01 1.38
N VAL A 197 -0.87 14.00 0.50
CA VAL A 197 -1.88 14.41 -0.50
C VAL A 197 -2.14 13.28 -1.50
N ALA A 198 -1.08 12.66 -2.02
CA ALA A 198 -1.20 11.55 -2.96
C ALA A 198 -1.89 10.32 -2.35
N GLU A 199 -1.56 9.97 -1.10
CA GLU A 199 -2.21 8.92 -0.33
C GLU A 199 -3.70 9.19 -0.15
N SER A 200 -4.06 10.40 0.27
CA SER A 200 -5.45 10.80 0.48
C SER A 200 -6.26 10.75 -0.82
N MET A 201 -5.70 11.25 -1.92
CA MET A 201 -6.32 11.17 -3.25
C MET A 201 -6.50 9.73 -3.71
N ALA A 202 -5.50 8.86 -3.52
CA ALA A 202 -5.57 7.45 -3.89
C ALA A 202 -6.64 6.71 -3.08
N CYS A 203 -6.66 6.88 -1.76
CA CYS A 203 -7.64 6.28 -0.85
C CYS A 203 -9.09 6.62 -1.24
N HIS A 204 -9.37 7.91 -1.49
CA HIS A 204 -10.70 8.39 -1.82
C HIS A 204 -11.17 8.03 -3.24
N SER A 205 -10.23 7.66 -4.11
CA SER A 205 -10.49 7.31 -5.51
C SER A 205 -10.49 5.80 -5.77
N ALA A 206 -9.89 5.03 -4.87
CA ALA A 206 -9.78 3.58 -4.97
C ALA A 206 -11.15 2.88 -4.98
N VAL A 207 -11.16 1.65 -5.48
CA VAL A 207 -12.36 0.80 -5.45
C VAL A 207 -12.64 0.45 -4.00
N ARG A 208 -13.90 0.43 -3.61
CA ARG A 208 -14.28 0.13 -2.23
C ARG A 208 -14.29 -1.38 -2.00
N ALA A 209 -14.04 -1.78 -0.76
CA ALA A 209 -14.34 -3.14 -0.33
C ALA A 209 -15.85 -3.42 -0.54
N GLY A 210 -16.18 -4.62 -1.02
CA GLY A 210 -17.55 -5.01 -1.35
C GLY A 210 -18.04 -4.59 -2.74
N GLN A 211 -17.23 -3.89 -3.54
CA GLN A 211 -17.57 -3.54 -4.92
C GLN A 211 -17.30 -4.74 -5.86
N ALA A 212 -18.33 -5.21 -6.54
CA ALA A 212 -18.18 -6.20 -7.59
C ALA A 212 -17.42 -5.60 -8.78
N LEU A 213 -16.42 -6.33 -9.29
CA LEU A 213 -15.63 -5.95 -10.46
C LEU A 213 -15.98 -6.86 -11.62
N THR A 214 -16.05 -6.30 -12.83
CA THR A 214 -16.09 -7.09 -14.05
C THR A 214 -14.75 -7.81 -14.26
N ASP A 215 -14.80 -8.89 -15.03
CA ASP A 215 -13.61 -9.62 -15.47
C ASP A 215 -12.53 -8.71 -16.08
N GLU A 216 -12.94 -7.70 -16.84
CA GLU A 216 -12.02 -6.76 -17.48
C GLU A 216 -11.39 -5.80 -16.45
N GLU A 217 -12.18 -5.26 -15.53
CA GLU A 217 -11.69 -4.40 -14.45
C GLU A 217 -10.70 -5.16 -13.54
N MET A 218 -10.98 -6.44 -13.23
CA MET A 218 -10.05 -7.26 -12.45
C MET A 218 -8.72 -7.47 -13.19
N ARG A 219 -8.77 -7.84 -14.47
CA ARG A 219 -7.55 -8.04 -15.27
C ARG A 219 -6.75 -6.75 -15.39
N GLU A 220 -7.42 -5.63 -15.62
CA GLU A 220 -6.75 -4.34 -15.75
C GLU A 220 -6.11 -3.90 -14.44
N LEU A 221 -6.80 -4.06 -13.30
CA LEU A 221 -6.22 -3.76 -11.99
C LEU A 221 -4.98 -4.61 -11.71
N VAL A 222 -5.05 -5.93 -11.97
CA VAL A 222 -3.90 -6.83 -11.78
C VAL A 222 -2.75 -6.45 -12.71
N ARG A 223 -3.01 -6.16 -13.98
CA ARG A 223 -2.00 -5.70 -14.95
C ARG A 223 -1.34 -4.39 -14.52
N GLN A 224 -2.12 -3.44 -13.98
CA GLN A 224 -1.57 -2.18 -13.47
C GLN A 224 -0.73 -2.43 -12.21
N LEU A 225 -1.16 -3.33 -11.32
CA LEU A 225 -0.41 -3.71 -10.13
C LEU A 225 0.91 -4.41 -10.47
N GLU A 226 0.94 -5.27 -11.49
CA GLU A 226 2.17 -5.91 -11.99
C GLU A 226 3.23 -4.91 -12.45
N GLN A 227 2.80 -3.73 -12.90
CA GLN A 227 3.66 -2.65 -13.40
C GLN A 227 4.07 -1.66 -12.31
N ALA A 228 3.48 -1.77 -11.12
CA ALA A 228 3.81 -0.90 -10.00
C ALA A 228 5.25 -1.18 -9.50
N ALA A 229 5.95 -0.14 -9.09
CA ALA A 229 7.30 -0.24 -8.52
C ALA A 229 7.28 -0.96 -7.16
N THR A 230 6.20 -0.81 -6.39
CA THR A 230 6.03 -1.40 -5.05
C THR A 230 4.73 -2.19 -4.95
N PRO A 231 4.61 -3.31 -5.69
CA PRO A 231 3.32 -3.95 -5.92
C PRO A 231 2.80 -4.75 -4.71
N HIS A 232 3.62 -4.98 -3.69
CA HIS A 232 3.31 -5.85 -2.54
C HIS A 232 2.73 -5.12 -1.32
N THR A 233 2.74 -3.78 -1.31
CA THR A 233 2.37 -2.98 -0.14
C THR A 233 1.62 -1.74 -0.60
N CYS A 234 0.48 -1.41 -0.02
CA CYS A 234 -0.24 -0.17 -0.30
C CYS A 234 0.49 1.04 0.32
N PRO A 235 0.14 2.29 -0.02
CA PRO A 235 0.80 3.47 0.54
C PRO A 235 0.77 3.50 2.07
N HIS A 236 -0.37 3.09 2.67
CA HIS A 236 -0.55 2.97 4.12
C HIS A 236 0.17 1.77 4.79
N GLY A 237 0.99 1.01 4.04
CA GLY A 237 1.78 -0.10 4.60
C GLY A 237 1.08 -1.46 4.68
N ARG A 238 -0.19 -1.59 4.26
CA ARG A 238 -0.91 -2.88 4.23
C ARG A 238 -0.44 -3.75 3.06
N PRO A 239 -0.35 -5.09 3.21
CA PRO A 239 -0.08 -5.97 2.07
C PRO A 239 -1.18 -5.85 1.00
N THR A 240 -0.79 -5.76 -0.27
CA THR A 240 -1.73 -5.79 -1.41
C THR A 240 -2.12 -7.21 -1.79
N MET A 241 -1.29 -8.20 -1.45
CA MET A 241 -1.50 -9.59 -1.83
C MET A 241 -0.84 -10.59 -0.89
N ILE A 242 -1.39 -11.80 -0.91
CA ILE A 242 -0.84 -12.99 -0.26
C ILE A 242 -0.56 -14.03 -1.35
N HIS A 243 0.63 -14.62 -1.31
CA HIS A 243 1.03 -15.70 -2.21
C HIS A 243 1.00 -17.04 -1.49
N LEU A 244 0.28 -18.00 -2.06
CA LEU A 244 0.23 -19.39 -1.63
C LEU A 244 0.94 -20.24 -2.68
N SER A 245 2.18 -20.64 -2.37
CA SER A 245 2.96 -21.44 -3.30
C SER A 245 2.32 -22.80 -3.60
N SER A 246 2.57 -23.33 -4.79
CA SER A 246 2.11 -24.68 -5.16
C SER A 246 2.55 -25.76 -4.15
N GLY A 247 3.76 -25.62 -3.58
CA GLY A 247 4.25 -26.50 -2.53
C GLY A 247 3.49 -26.37 -1.22
N GLN A 248 3.12 -25.14 -0.83
CA GLN A 248 2.28 -24.90 0.34
C GLN A 248 0.89 -25.49 0.15
N LEU A 249 0.24 -25.24 -0.99
CA LEU A 249 -1.06 -25.84 -1.32
C LEU A 249 -1.01 -27.36 -1.25
N LYS A 250 0.03 -28.01 -1.81
CA LYS A 250 0.20 -29.47 -1.69
C LYS A 250 0.24 -29.93 -0.24
N ARG A 251 1.00 -29.26 0.63
CA ARG A 251 1.10 -29.58 2.06
C ARG A 251 -0.24 -29.46 2.78
N GLU A 252 -1.02 -28.40 2.49
CA GLU A 252 -2.36 -28.23 3.07
C GLU A 252 -3.31 -29.38 2.70
N PHE A 253 -3.08 -30.04 1.57
CA PHE A 253 -3.83 -31.24 1.15
C PHE A 253 -3.12 -32.57 1.51
N GLY A 254 -2.08 -32.55 2.34
CA GLY A 254 -1.32 -33.75 2.74
C GLY A 254 -0.54 -34.41 1.58
N ARG A 255 -0.20 -33.65 0.53
CA ARG A 255 0.57 -34.11 -0.63
C ARG A 255 2.01 -33.62 -0.53
N THR A 256 2.98 -34.47 -0.85
CA THR A 256 4.41 -34.12 -0.99
C THR A 256 4.78 -33.74 -2.42
#